data_AF-A0A2N1PN51-F1
#
_entry.id   AF-A0A2N1PN51-F1
#
_cell.length_a   1.000
_cell.length_b   1.000
_cell.length_c   1.000
_cell.angle_alpha   90.00
_cell.angle_beta   90.00
_cell.angle_gamma   90.00
#
_symmetry.space_group_name_H-M   'P 1'
#
loop_
_entity.id
_entity.type
_entity.pdbx_description
1 polymer ?
#
loop_
_entity_poly.entity_id
_entity_poly.type
_entity_poly.pdbx_seq_one_letter_code
_entity_poly.pdbx_strand_id
1 'polypeptide(L)'
;MFIIKKEDRRASGSFQTFELSIHLLLLHNLLLFLLVLLVLLLPPFPKPSIAMALALDENSLHQMAACLLLKPEAEIRLDAGQGIEIPLPSIYSQRELFYVRFSARRTPIKTLKTNEWDENPAYLCLEALNPETGQWQRWSDQYGERKFIARSTSSIGNIFHNIAGNFGFSGIQRIRLINVGGGDSTLTQILIQSIGLFFTLPDKDSDTAAAPDQSCNPIADARSNTSASSGANPRYFTELLKPSSFKVTFPIDSALGKEMVKGEIWRFPIPPEYQNLQINSILIKHRKEPELFIGKKEGWDDNPVYLQILAHDPVRKGCLPWYDRFGSEKFCEPRTPDDPETDNLHDCLSLMGKFNADFIEIRNLGKGDPAFSKARIHELSISFLPSLEETLKQIAIFTDGTEFIDPGRAILTPVLAGGPRFQGRFPDSVMLGTASLFRLPAMRNTPEPFSFRVRGRNETPGLDSRHRLHIPLIPGRKILSLELAVGDVDNTDTSLNKDNHVGRLGAAEIYVFLSRAAKGPSHDHFADMENVPPAGVLWFFPLKADYVVQPGDELIIHSIRDVTFLMGYRVCYK
;
A
#
# COMPACT_ATOMS: atom_id res chain seq x y z
N MET A 1 59.94 -25.13 -43.10
CA MET A 1 60.68 -26.06 -43.97
C MET A 1 62.03 -26.32 -43.34
N PHE A 2 62.24 -27.51 -42.78
CA PHE A 2 63.52 -28.22 -42.54
C PHE A 2 63.10 -29.57 -41.92
N ILE A 3 62.76 -30.54 -42.77
CA ILE A 3 63.61 -31.69 -43.14
C ILE A 3 63.92 -32.55 -41.91
N ILE A 4 63.09 -33.59 -41.75
CA ILE A 4 63.37 -34.76 -40.93
C ILE A 4 64.46 -35.55 -41.66
N LYS A 5 65.61 -35.76 -41.01
CA LYS A 5 66.56 -36.80 -41.40
C LYS A 5 66.86 -37.69 -40.21
N LYS A 6 66.65 -38.96 -40.50
CA LYS A 6 66.65 -40.18 -39.69
C LYS A 6 68.02 -40.45 -39.08
N GLU A 7 68.04 -40.89 -37.82
CA GLU A 7 69.05 -41.83 -37.35
C GLU A 7 68.39 -42.85 -36.41
N ASP A 8 68.76 -44.10 -36.63
CA ASP A 8 68.05 -45.29 -36.19
C ASP A 8 69.00 -46.15 -35.35
N ARG A 9 68.44 -46.70 -34.27
CA ARG A 9 68.91 -47.82 -33.42
C ARG A 9 69.94 -47.52 -32.32
N ARG A 10 69.51 -47.64 -31.06
CA ARG A 10 69.45 -48.91 -30.28
C ARG A 10 69.09 -48.59 -28.82
N ALA A 11 67.99 -49.12 -28.31
CA ALA A 11 67.81 -49.34 -26.87
C ALA A 11 66.72 -50.39 -26.64
N SER A 12 67.14 -51.62 -26.41
CA SER A 12 66.38 -52.64 -25.71
C SER A 12 66.14 -52.17 -24.27
N GLY A 13 64.93 -51.69 -23.98
CA GLY A 13 64.58 -51.26 -22.62
C GLY A 13 63.25 -50.51 -22.43
N SER A 14 62.33 -50.49 -23.41
CA SER A 14 61.12 -49.64 -23.31
C SER A 14 59.77 -50.38 -23.35
N PHE A 15 59.75 -51.71 -23.45
CA PHE A 15 58.46 -52.42 -23.58
C PHE A 15 57.65 -52.44 -22.27
N GLN A 16 58.29 -52.49 -21.10
CA GLN A 16 57.55 -52.52 -19.82
C GLN A 16 56.93 -51.16 -19.44
N THR A 17 57.55 -50.04 -19.78
CA THR A 17 57.00 -48.71 -19.49
C THR A 17 55.83 -48.34 -20.40
N PHE A 18 55.79 -48.88 -21.61
CA PHE A 18 54.70 -48.61 -22.57
C PHE A 18 53.42 -49.37 -22.21
N GLU A 19 53.53 -50.63 -21.77
CA GLU A 19 52.36 -51.41 -21.31
C GLU A 19 51.76 -50.84 -20.02
N LEU A 20 52.59 -50.37 -19.08
CA LEU A 20 52.10 -49.76 -17.84
C LEU A 20 51.29 -48.47 -18.12
N SER A 21 51.73 -47.70 -19.11
CA SER A 21 51.07 -46.44 -19.52
C SER A 21 49.71 -46.69 -20.17
N ILE A 22 49.58 -47.76 -20.96
CA ILE A 22 48.30 -48.16 -21.58
C ILE A 22 47.32 -48.64 -20.51
N HIS A 23 47.78 -49.40 -19.52
CA HIS A 23 46.91 -49.86 -18.43
C HIS A 23 46.44 -48.72 -17.53
N LEU A 24 47.30 -47.74 -17.23
CA LEU A 24 46.90 -46.53 -16.50
C LEU A 24 45.88 -45.68 -17.27
N LEU A 25 46.06 -45.53 -18.59
CA LEU A 25 45.11 -44.80 -19.43
C LEU A 25 43.76 -45.51 -19.51
N LEU A 26 43.75 -46.84 -19.66
CA LEU A 26 42.53 -47.65 -19.65
C LEU A 26 41.83 -47.59 -18.30
N LEU A 27 42.57 -47.65 -17.19
CA LEU A 27 42.00 -47.55 -15.84
C LEU A 27 41.40 -46.16 -15.61
N HIS A 28 42.07 -45.10 -16.06
CA HIS A 28 41.57 -43.73 -15.94
C HIS A 28 40.29 -43.52 -16.74
N ASN A 29 40.24 -44.01 -17.98
CA ASN A 29 39.05 -43.93 -18.83
C ASN A 29 37.90 -44.79 -18.29
N LEU A 30 38.20 -45.96 -17.73
CA LEU A 30 37.19 -46.79 -17.06
C LEU A 30 36.63 -46.10 -15.81
N LEU A 31 37.49 -45.43 -15.04
CA LEU A 31 37.05 -44.68 -13.86
C LEU A 31 36.15 -43.51 -14.24
N LEU A 32 36.53 -42.74 -15.27
CA LEU A 32 35.73 -41.65 -15.84
C LEU A 32 34.38 -42.16 -16.37
N PHE A 33 34.40 -43.27 -17.11
CA PHE A 33 33.18 -43.90 -17.62
C PHE A 33 32.26 -44.35 -16.48
N LEU A 34 32.81 -44.98 -15.43
CA LEU A 34 32.05 -45.38 -14.25
C LEU A 34 31.53 -44.17 -13.47
N LEU A 35 32.26 -43.05 -13.42
CA LEU A 35 31.81 -41.83 -12.75
C LEU A 35 30.67 -41.17 -13.51
N VAL A 36 30.75 -41.12 -14.85
CA VAL A 36 29.66 -40.66 -15.71
C VAL A 36 28.45 -41.58 -15.59
N LEU A 37 28.66 -42.90 -15.60
CA LEU A 37 27.59 -43.88 -15.42
C LEU A 37 26.95 -43.74 -14.03
N LEU A 38 27.72 -43.51 -12.98
CA LEU A 38 27.22 -43.26 -11.63
C LEU A 38 26.39 -41.97 -11.60
N VAL A 39 26.84 -40.88 -12.23
CA VAL A 39 26.08 -39.62 -12.32
C VAL A 39 24.79 -39.78 -13.13
N LEU A 40 24.78 -40.63 -14.15
CA LEU A 40 23.58 -40.94 -14.95
C LEU A 40 22.62 -41.92 -14.26
N LEU A 41 23.13 -42.78 -13.37
CA LEU A 41 22.36 -43.73 -12.58
C LEU A 41 21.90 -43.17 -11.24
N LEU A 42 22.48 -42.06 -10.77
CA LEU A 42 21.92 -41.30 -9.67
C LEU A 42 20.52 -40.85 -10.11
N PRO A 43 19.47 -41.13 -9.32
CA PRO A 43 18.15 -40.60 -9.63
C PRO A 43 18.28 -39.07 -9.75
N PRO A 44 17.59 -38.43 -10.72
CA PRO A 44 17.59 -36.98 -10.79
C PRO A 44 17.29 -36.45 -9.38
N PHE A 45 18.10 -35.50 -8.89
CA PHE A 45 17.86 -34.86 -7.60
C PHE A 45 16.35 -34.63 -7.48
N PRO A 46 15.69 -35.14 -6.43
CA PRO A 46 14.25 -35.00 -6.33
C PRO A 46 13.96 -33.52 -6.47
N LYS A 47 13.29 -33.13 -7.57
CA LYS A 47 12.74 -31.79 -7.67
C LYS A 47 11.94 -31.60 -6.38
N PRO A 48 12.14 -30.51 -5.62
CA PRO A 48 11.44 -30.32 -4.37
C PRO A 48 9.95 -30.58 -4.61
N SER A 49 9.43 -31.64 -3.99
CA SER A 49 8.04 -32.04 -4.09
C SER A 49 7.23 -30.97 -3.38
N ILE A 50 6.65 -30.06 -4.15
CA ILE A 50 5.68 -29.12 -3.61
C ILE A 50 4.38 -29.90 -3.44
N ALA A 51 4.08 -30.30 -2.21
CA ALA A 51 2.76 -30.77 -1.86
C ALA A 51 1.78 -29.58 -2.01
N MET A 52 1.02 -29.57 -3.09
CA MET A 52 -0.10 -28.63 -3.28
C MET A 52 -1.30 -29.17 -2.49
N ALA A 53 -1.56 -28.61 -1.33
CA ALA A 53 -2.79 -28.86 -0.62
C ALA A 53 -3.86 -27.86 -1.11
N LEU A 54 -4.85 -28.37 -1.85
CA LEU A 54 -6.09 -27.66 -2.09
C LEU A 54 -6.89 -27.67 -0.79
N ALA A 55 -6.66 -26.67 0.05
CA ALA A 55 -7.53 -26.40 1.18
C ALA A 55 -8.69 -25.52 0.67
N LEU A 56 -9.77 -26.16 0.21
CA LEU A 56 -11.09 -25.54 0.33
C LEU A 56 -11.44 -25.61 1.81
N ASP A 57 -10.87 -24.69 2.59
CA ASP A 57 -11.25 -24.58 3.99
C ASP A 57 -12.61 -23.88 4.04
N GLU A 58 -13.67 -24.69 3.96
CA GLU A 58 -15.06 -24.27 4.15
C GLU A 58 -15.30 -23.66 5.54
N ASN A 59 -14.35 -23.82 6.48
CA ASN A 59 -14.33 -23.19 7.80
C ASN A 59 -13.29 -22.06 7.93
N SER A 60 -12.53 -21.72 6.89
CA SER A 60 -11.65 -20.54 6.93
C SER A 60 -12.51 -19.29 6.82
N LEU A 61 -12.28 -18.37 7.76
CA LEU A 61 -12.94 -17.07 7.87
C LEU A 61 -12.66 -16.09 6.69
N HIS A 62 -12.18 -16.61 5.55
CA HIS A 62 -12.05 -15.92 4.27
C HIS A 62 -13.07 -16.45 3.27
N GLN A 63 -14.37 -16.25 3.55
CA GLN A 63 -15.45 -16.46 2.57
C GLN A 63 -15.37 -15.52 1.33
N MET A 64 -14.22 -14.84 1.11
CA MET A 64 -13.99 -13.87 0.03
C MET A 64 -12.68 -14.09 -0.75
N ALA A 65 -11.93 -15.18 -0.49
CA ALA A 65 -10.76 -15.51 -1.32
C ALA A 65 -10.56 -17.01 -1.49
N ALA A 66 -10.27 -17.46 -2.71
CA ALA A 66 -9.74 -18.81 -2.91
C ALA A 66 -8.25 -18.78 -2.56
N CYS A 67 -7.79 -19.74 -1.74
CA CYS A 67 -6.39 -19.81 -1.31
C CYS A 67 -5.70 -21.04 -1.91
N LEU A 68 -4.48 -20.87 -2.40
CA LEU A 68 -3.57 -21.97 -2.71
C LEU A 68 -2.37 -21.89 -1.78
N LEU A 69 -2.26 -22.87 -0.87
CA LEU A 69 -1.21 -22.93 0.13
C LEU A 69 -0.18 -23.99 -0.26
N LEU A 70 1.07 -23.55 -0.42
CA LEU A 70 2.22 -24.37 -0.72
C LEU A 70 3.04 -24.51 0.56
N LYS A 71 3.01 -25.70 1.15
CA LYS A 71 3.87 -26.09 2.26
C LYS A 71 4.83 -27.16 1.75
N PRO A 72 6.04 -26.78 1.32
CA PRO A 72 7.02 -27.77 0.90
C PRO A 72 7.37 -28.68 2.08
N GLU A 73 7.63 -29.97 1.81
CA GLU A 73 7.97 -30.96 2.85
C GLU A 73 9.30 -30.61 3.57
N ALA A 74 10.15 -29.85 2.89
CA ALA A 74 11.36 -29.23 3.41
C ALA A 74 11.43 -27.76 2.97
N GLU A 75 12.18 -26.93 3.71
CA GLU A 75 12.38 -25.52 3.34
C GLU A 75 12.95 -25.39 1.92
N ILE A 76 12.37 -24.51 1.10
CA ILE A 76 12.91 -24.19 -0.22
C ILE A 76 14.09 -23.24 -0.03
N ARG A 77 15.26 -23.67 -0.48
CA ARG A 77 16.50 -22.90 -0.43
C ARG A 77 16.66 -22.12 -1.74
N LEU A 78 16.82 -20.80 -1.66
CA LEU A 78 17.11 -19.92 -2.78
C LEU A 78 18.42 -19.15 -2.54
N ASP A 79 19.44 -19.44 -3.33
CA ASP A 79 20.66 -18.63 -3.42
C ASP A 79 20.40 -17.35 -4.22
N ALA A 80 21.28 -16.35 -4.10
CA ALA A 80 21.18 -15.13 -4.91
C ALA A 80 21.12 -15.44 -6.42
N GLY A 81 20.17 -14.83 -7.11
CA GLY A 81 19.87 -15.07 -8.53
C GLY A 81 18.99 -16.28 -8.81
N GLN A 82 18.74 -17.15 -7.83
CA GLN A 82 17.81 -18.28 -7.99
C GLN A 82 16.38 -17.85 -7.72
N GLY A 83 15.44 -18.55 -8.35
CA GLY A 83 14.02 -18.40 -8.06
C GLY A 83 13.28 -19.73 -8.09
N ILE A 84 12.10 -19.73 -7.48
CA ILE A 84 11.14 -20.83 -7.58
C ILE A 84 9.96 -20.40 -8.43
N GLU A 85 9.68 -21.19 -9.47
CA GLU A 85 8.49 -21.04 -10.30
C GLU A 85 7.37 -21.92 -9.76
N ILE A 86 6.18 -21.32 -9.69
CA ILE A 86 4.98 -21.97 -9.17
C ILE A 86 3.92 -21.92 -10.28
N PRO A 87 3.64 -23.06 -10.92
CA PRO A 87 2.52 -23.16 -11.83
C PRO A 87 1.21 -23.08 -11.04
N LEU A 88 0.28 -22.25 -11.51
CA LEU A 88 -1.05 -22.16 -10.94
C LEU A 88 -1.96 -23.21 -11.59
N PRO A 89 -2.74 -23.98 -10.81
CA PRO A 89 -3.74 -24.88 -11.37
C PRO A 89 -4.75 -24.08 -12.21
N SER A 90 -5.28 -24.70 -13.27
CA SER A 90 -6.20 -24.05 -14.22
C SER A 90 -7.44 -23.42 -13.57
N ILE A 91 -7.90 -23.93 -12.43
CA ILE A 91 -9.03 -23.34 -11.67
C ILE A 91 -8.72 -21.95 -11.09
N TYR A 92 -7.44 -21.58 -10.99
CA TYR A 92 -6.97 -20.27 -10.54
C TYR A 92 -6.45 -19.40 -11.69
N SER A 93 -6.25 -19.94 -12.89
CA SER A 93 -5.59 -19.21 -13.99
C SER A 93 -6.42 -18.08 -14.57
N GLN A 94 -7.72 -18.06 -14.29
CA GLN A 94 -8.66 -17.00 -14.68
C GLN A 94 -9.06 -16.12 -13.50
N ARG A 95 -8.50 -16.35 -12.30
CA ARG A 95 -8.80 -15.56 -11.11
C ARG A 95 -7.76 -14.46 -10.96
N GLU A 96 -8.19 -13.33 -10.42
CA GLU A 96 -7.27 -12.27 -10.05
C GLU A 96 -6.54 -12.65 -8.76
N LEU A 97 -5.21 -12.70 -8.82
CA LEU A 97 -4.38 -12.88 -7.63
C LEU A 97 -4.39 -11.55 -6.88
N PHE A 98 -4.87 -11.56 -5.63
CA PHE A 98 -5.00 -10.39 -4.81
C PHE A 98 -3.71 -10.09 -4.04
N TYR A 99 -3.16 -11.09 -3.35
CA TYR A 99 -1.85 -10.99 -2.69
C TYR A 99 -1.14 -12.35 -2.60
N VAL A 100 0.18 -12.29 -2.44
CA VAL A 100 1.03 -13.45 -2.12
C VAL A 100 1.60 -13.26 -0.73
N ARG A 101 1.33 -14.20 0.18
CA ARG A 101 1.99 -14.26 1.48
C ARG A 101 3.06 -15.33 1.44
N PHE A 102 4.19 -15.09 2.08
CA PHE A 102 5.20 -16.13 2.27
C PHE A 102 5.85 -16.02 3.64
N SER A 103 6.35 -17.15 4.13
CA SER A 103 7.12 -17.24 5.36
C SER A 103 8.54 -17.61 4.98
N ALA A 104 9.49 -16.71 5.26
CA ALA A 104 10.88 -16.93 4.90
C ALA A 104 11.83 -16.43 6.00
N ARG A 105 13.02 -17.01 6.03
CA ARG A 105 14.14 -16.59 6.86
C ARG A 105 15.43 -16.64 6.08
N ARG A 106 16.43 -15.92 6.58
CA ARG A 106 17.82 -16.10 6.19
C ARG A 106 18.57 -16.82 7.29
N THR A 107 19.48 -17.71 6.90
CA THR A 107 20.36 -18.41 7.84
C THR A 107 21.11 -17.40 8.70
N PRO A 108 21.03 -17.48 10.05
CA PRO A 108 21.76 -16.57 10.93
C PRO A 108 23.27 -16.71 10.74
N ILE A 109 23.96 -15.58 10.52
CA ILE A 109 25.43 -15.53 10.50
C ILE A 109 25.89 -15.11 11.89
N LYS A 110 26.72 -15.92 12.54
CA LYS A 110 27.12 -15.74 13.96
C LYS A 110 27.91 -14.44 14.24
N THR A 111 28.41 -13.74 13.23
CA THR A 111 29.47 -12.72 13.39
C THR A 111 29.03 -11.26 13.26
N LEU A 112 27.80 -10.96 12.84
CA LEU A 112 27.34 -9.57 12.67
C LEU A 112 26.56 -9.10 13.90
N LYS A 113 26.96 -7.96 14.48
CA LYS A 113 26.22 -7.33 15.59
C LYS A 113 24.94 -6.70 15.06
N THR A 114 23.91 -6.60 15.90
CA THR A 114 22.53 -6.23 15.54
C THR A 114 22.33 -4.83 14.91
N ASN A 115 23.38 -4.00 14.85
CA ASN A 115 23.32 -2.61 14.38
C ASN A 115 24.29 -2.32 13.21
N GLU A 116 24.97 -3.33 12.67
CA GLU A 116 25.88 -3.14 11.54
C GLU A 116 25.11 -3.20 10.21
N TRP A 117 25.47 -2.31 9.28
CA TRP A 117 24.92 -2.32 7.93
C TRP A 117 25.10 -3.70 7.30
N ASP A 118 24.03 -4.25 6.75
CA ASP A 118 24.12 -5.54 6.10
C ASP A 118 24.67 -5.38 4.70
N GLU A 119 25.97 -5.66 4.53
CA GLU A 119 26.65 -5.69 3.23
C GLU A 119 26.16 -6.81 2.31
N ASN A 120 25.38 -7.76 2.84
CA ASN A 120 24.88 -8.94 2.12
C ASN A 120 23.34 -9.07 2.28
N PRO A 121 22.55 -8.06 1.92
CA PRO A 121 21.12 -8.08 2.16
C PRO A 121 20.42 -9.07 1.23
N ALA A 122 19.47 -9.82 1.76
CA ALA A 122 18.65 -10.76 1.01
C ALA A 122 17.28 -10.16 0.72
N TYR A 123 16.85 -10.21 -0.54
CA TYR A 123 15.57 -9.67 -0.99
C TYR A 123 14.84 -10.68 -1.86
N LEU A 124 13.52 -10.78 -1.70
CA LEU A 124 12.66 -11.49 -2.63
C LEU A 124 11.93 -10.52 -3.55
N CYS A 125 11.95 -10.82 -4.86
CA CYS A 125 11.05 -10.25 -5.85
C CYS A 125 9.96 -11.26 -6.21
N LEU A 126 8.78 -10.75 -6.53
CA LEU A 126 7.69 -11.51 -7.15
C LEU A 126 7.59 -11.14 -8.64
N GLU A 127 7.53 -12.15 -9.49
CA GLU A 127 7.18 -12.00 -10.91
C GLU A 127 5.95 -12.86 -11.23
N ALA A 128 5.12 -12.39 -12.16
CA ALA A 128 4.01 -13.16 -12.72
C ALA A 128 4.15 -13.24 -14.23
N LEU A 129 3.80 -14.41 -14.78
CA LEU A 129 3.78 -14.61 -16.22
C LEU A 129 2.48 -14.07 -16.78
N ASN A 130 2.56 -13.01 -17.59
CA ASN A 130 1.42 -12.46 -18.30
C ASN A 130 0.94 -13.49 -19.34
N PRO A 131 -0.33 -13.94 -19.27
CA PRO A 131 -0.83 -14.98 -20.16
C PRO A 131 -0.98 -14.53 -21.62
N GLU A 132 -1.17 -13.23 -21.86
CA GLU A 132 -1.37 -12.66 -23.18
C GLU A 132 -0.03 -12.46 -23.91
N THR A 133 0.97 -11.95 -23.19
CA THR A 133 2.28 -11.62 -23.79
C THR A 133 3.32 -12.74 -23.63
N GLY A 134 3.09 -13.67 -22.69
CA GLY A 134 4.07 -14.70 -22.32
C GLY A 134 5.32 -14.14 -21.64
N GLN A 135 5.30 -12.87 -21.21
CA GLN A 135 6.44 -12.22 -20.55
C GLN A 135 6.29 -12.24 -19.04
N TRP A 136 7.43 -12.37 -18.36
CA TRP A 136 7.50 -12.19 -16.91
C TRP A 136 7.45 -10.71 -16.59
N GLN A 137 6.44 -10.31 -15.81
CA GLN A 137 6.34 -8.96 -15.28
C GLN A 137 6.72 -9.00 -13.81
N ARG A 138 7.55 -8.04 -13.39
CA ARG A 138 7.92 -7.87 -11.99
C ARG A 138 6.88 -7.02 -11.29
N TRP A 139 6.48 -7.47 -10.11
CA TRP A 139 5.54 -6.77 -9.28
C TRP A 139 6.23 -5.73 -8.39
N SER A 140 5.52 -4.65 -8.09
CA SER A 140 5.88 -3.66 -7.06
C SER A 140 4.61 -3.14 -6.38
N ASP A 141 4.63 -2.96 -5.05
CA ASP A 141 3.63 -2.16 -4.31
C ASP A 141 4.25 -0.84 -3.81
N GLN A 142 3.50 -0.14 -2.94
CA GLN A 142 3.92 1.04 -2.19
C GLN A 142 5.18 0.82 -1.32
N TYR A 143 5.58 -0.42 -1.06
CA TYR A 143 6.80 -0.77 -0.32
C TYR A 143 7.93 -1.25 -1.26
N GLY A 144 7.72 -1.18 -2.58
CA GLY A 144 8.70 -1.49 -3.61
C GLY A 144 8.69 -2.94 -4.11
N GLU A 145 9.46 -3.17 -5.18
CA GLU A 145 9.59 -4.46 -5.89
C GLU A 145 10.31 -5.56 -5.08
N ARG A 146 10.94 -5.21 -3.96
CA ARG A 146 11.83 -6.08 -3.17
C ARG A 146 11.37 -6.18 -1.73
N LYS A 147 11.19 -7.40 -1.22
CA LYS A 147 10.90 -7.65 0.20
C LYS A 147 12.14 -8.14 0.91
N PHE A 148 12.60 -7.38 1.90
CA PHE A 148 13.78 -7.71 2.70
C PHE A 148 13.54 -8.95 3.58
N ILE A 149 14.48 -9.89 3.56
CA ILE A 149 14.40 -11.10 4.38
C ILE A 149 15.38 -11.00 5.56
N ALA A 150 14.81 -10.87 6.76
CA ALA A 150 15.58 -10.72 7.98
C ALA A 150 16.39 -11.98 8.31
N ARG A 151 17.50 -11.76 9.03
CA ARG A 151 18.24 -12.84 9.71
C ARG A 151 17.41 -13.28 10.91
N SER A 152 16.97 -14.53 10.91
CA SER A 152 16.20 -15.04 12.03
C SER A 152 16.28 -16.56 12.12
N THR A 153 16.21 -17.07 13.35
CA THR A 153 16.03 -18.50 13.61
C THR A 153 14.60 -18.95 13.31
N SER A 154 13.64 -18.02 13.34
CA SER A 154 12.25 -18.22 12.94
C SER A 154 11.95 -17.55 11.60
N SER A 155 11.05 -18.13 10.81
CA SER A 155 10.59 -17.45 9.59
C SER A 155 9.66 -16.30 9.91
N ILE A 156 9.79 -15.24 9.12
CA ILE A 156 9.00 -14.02 9.22
C ILE A 156 8.03 -13.99 8.05
N GLY A 157 6.78 -13.66 8.35
CA GLY A 157 5.75 -13.44 7.36
C GLY A 157 6.04 -12.18 6.54
N ASN A 158 5.98 -12.31 5.23
CA ASN A 158 6.07 -11.21 4.28
C ASN A 158 4.91 -11.30 3.29
N ILE A 159 4.51 -10.17 2.71
CA ILE A 159 3.36 -10.08 1.82
C ILE A 159 3.71 -9.19 0.62
N PHE A 160 3.25 -9.63 -0.56
CA PHE A 160 3.14 -8.84 -1.77
C PHE A 160 1.65 -8.49 -1.99
N HIS A 161 1.26 -7.23 -1.81
CA HIS A 161 -0.13 -6.74 -1.87
C HIS A 161 -0.65 -6.39 -3.30
N ASN A 162 -1.93 -6.08 -3.44
CA ASN A 162 -2.52 -5.46 -4.65
C ASN A 162 -1.99 -5.97 -6.00
N ILE A 163 -1.92 -7.29 -6.17
CA ILE A 163 -1.24 -7.90 -7.31
C ILE A 163 -2.03 -7.66 -8.61
N ALA A 164 -3.34 -7.84 -8.56
CA ALA A 164 -4.24 -7.65 -9.70
C ALA A 164 -4.25 -6.20 -10.21
N GLY A 165 -4.32 -5.22 -9.29
CA GLY A 165 -4.36 -3.80 -9.65
C GLY A 165 -3.10 -3.31 -10.36
N ASN A 166 -1.93 -3.86 -10.02
CA ASN A 166 -0.64 -3.36 -10.52
C ASN A 166 -0.06 -4.15 -11.70
N PHE A 167 -0.51 -5.40 -11.93
CA PHE A 167 -0.08 -6.14 -13.12
C PHE A 167 -0.79 -5.67 -14.40
N GLY A 168 -2.02 -5.14 -14.29
CA GLY A 168 -2.76 -4.61 -15.43
C GLY A 168 -3.29 -5.68 -16.39
N PHE A 169 -3.27 -6.97 -15.99
CA PHE A 169 -3.84 -8.08 -16.77
C PHE A 169 -4.59 -9.06 -15.87
N SER A 170 -5.62 -9.69 -16.42
CA SER A 170 -6.42 -10.69 -15.73
C SER A 170 -5.89 -12.10 -16.01
N GLY A 171 -5.95 -12.94 -14.98
CA GLY A 171 -5.46 -14.32 -15.05
C GLY A 171 -3.95 -14.44 -14.93
N ILE A 172 -3.48 -15.26 -13.98
CA ILE A 172 -2.06 -15.56 -13.80
C ILE A 172 -1.87 -17.04 -14.00
N GLN A 173 -0.95 -17.43 -14.90
CA GLN A 173 -0.66 -18.84 -15.13
C GLN A 173 0.44 -19.36 -14.22
N ARG A 174 1.44 -18.51 -13.95
CA ARG A 174 2.61 -18.86 -13.15
C ARG A 174 3.07 -17.63 -12.39
N ILE A 175 3.61 -17.86 -11.21
CA ILE A 175 4.40 -16.86 -10.50
C ILE A 175 5.81 -17.37 -10.28
N ARG A 176 6.74 -16.45 -10.02
CA ARG A 176 8.10 -16.77 -9.62
C ARG A 176 8.52 -15.89 -8.45
N LEU A 177 9.08 -16.52 -7.41
CA LEU A 177 9.79 -15.80 -6.33
C LEU A 177 11.29 -15.91 -6.56
N ILE A 178 12.00 -14.78 -6.57
CA ILE A 178 13.43 -14.74 -6.92
C ILE A 178 14.19 -14.06 -5.81
N ASN A 179 15.28 -14.68 -5.37
CA ASN A 179 16.23 -14.03 -4.49
C ASN A 179 17.10 -13.06 -5.31
N VAL A 180 16.89 -11.77 -5.13
CA VAL A 180 17.68 -10.69 -5.77
C VAL A 180 18.65 -10.04 -4.79
N GLY A 181 18.99 -10.73 -3.69
CA GLY A 181 20.01 -10.30 -2.75
C GLY A 181 21.36 -10.03 -3.41
N GLY A 182 22.09 -9.06 -2.87
CA GLY A 182 23.43 -8.68 -3.35
C GLY A 182 24.51 -9.08 -2.35
N GLY A 183 25.74 -9.30 -2.83
CA GLY A 183 26.89 -9.69 -1.99
C GLY A 183 27.25 -11.16 -2.11
N ASP A 184 27.80 -11.74 -1.04
CA ASP A 184 28.14 -13.16 -0.95
C ASP A 184 26.88 -14.02 -1.01
N SER A 185 26.82 -14.90 -2.00
CA SER A 185 25.67 -15.78 -2.26
C SER A 185 25.38 -16.74 -1.10
N THR A 186 26.39 -17.08 -0.29
CA THR A 186 26.23 -17.93 0.90
C THR A 186 25.58 -17.18 2.06
N LEU A 187 25.75 -15.85 2.10
CA LEU A 187 25.25 -14.96 3.16
C LEU A 187 23.92 -14.29 2.82
N THR A 188 23.44 -14.45 1.59
CA THR A 188 22.17 -13.91 1.08
C THR A 188 21.10 -14.98 0.90
N GLN A 189 21.39 -16.21 1.32
CA GLN A 189 20.52 -17.35 1.13
C GLN A 189 19.18 -17.23 1.86
N ILE A 190 18.09 -17.52 1.15
CA ILE A 190 16.73 -17.45 1.66
C ILE A 190 16.16 -18.86 1.81
N LEU A 191 15.54 -19.14 2.94
CA LEU A 191 14.83 -20.38 3.26
C LEU A 191 13.34 -20.06 3.34
N ILE A 192 12.56 -20.55 2.38
CA ILE A 192 11.11 -20.36 2.32
C ILE A 192 10.41 -21.58 2.93
N GLN A 193 9.59 -21.33 3.96
CA GLN A 193 8.82 -22.35 4.66
C GLN A 193 7.41 -22.55 4.12
N SER A 194 6.78 -21.49 3.61
CA SER A 194 5.42 -21.57 3.09
C SER A 194 5.12 -20.42 2.15
N ILE A 195 4.28 -20.66 1.16
CA ILE A 195 3.77 -19.64 0.23
C ILE A 195 2.26 -19.80 0.16
N GLY A 196 1.51 -18.73 0.36
CA GLY A 196 0.06 -18.67 0.22
C GLY A 196 -0.32 -17.68 -0.88
N LEU A 197 -1.16 -18.12 -1.80
CA LEU A 197 -1.67 -17.34 -2.92
C LEU A 197 -3.15 -17.11 -2.73
N PHE A 198 -3.56 -15.84 -2.70
CA PHE A 198 -4.91 -15.45 -2.33
C PHE A 198 -5.55 -14.77 -3.53
N PHE A 199 -6.63 -15.34 -4.04
CA PHE A 199 -7.33 -14.87 -5.22
C PHE A 199 -8.66 -14.22 -4.84
N THR A 200 -9.11 -13.22 -5.60
CA THR A 200 -10.47 -12.70 -5.47
C THR A 200 -11.50 -13.80 -5.77
N LEU A 201 -12.68 -13.71 -5.17
CA LEU A 201 -13.79 -14.56 -5.61
C LEU A 201 -14.41 -13.95 -6.86
N PRO A 202 -14.84 -14.79 -7.83
CA PRO A 202 -15.72 -14.29 -8.88
C PRO A 202 -16.99 -13.74 -8.23
N ASP A 203 -17.40 -12.54 -8.65
CA ASP A 203 -18.68 -11.96 -8.25
C ASP A 203 -19.78 -12.94 -8.63
N LYS A 204 -20.54 -13.43 -7.64
CA LYS A 204 -21.63 -14.38 -7.87
C LYS A 204 -22.78 -13.81 -8.71
N ASP A 205 -22.76 -12.52 -9.01
CA ASP A 205 -23.83 -11.80 -9.69
C ASP A 205 -23.46 -11.33 -11.12
N SER A 206 -22.28 -11.66 -11.66
CA SER A 206 -21.83 -11.12 -12.96
C SER A 206 -22.30 -11.88 -14.21
N ASP A 207 -23.18 -12.87 -14.09
CA ASP A 207 -23.68 -13.62 -15.27
C ASP A 207 -24.72 -12.85 -16.12
N THR A 208 -25.04 -11.60 -15.79
CA THR A 208 -25.89 -10.75 -16.64
C THR A 208 -25.49 -9.28 -16.62
N ALA A 209 -24.47 -8.88 -17.37
CA ALA A 209 -24.41 -7.56 -18.00
C ALA A 209 -23.32 -7.53 -19.07
N ALA A 210 -23.73 -7.47 -20.33
CA ALA A 210 -22.85 -7.00 -21.40
C ALA A 210 -22.39 -5.56 -21.06
N ALA A 211 -21.08 -5.33 -21.14
CA ALA A 211 -20.49 -4.01 -20.95
C ALA A 211 -21.12 -3.02 -21.94
N PRO A 212 -21.58 -1.83 -21.50
CA PRO A 212 -21.95 -0.79 -22.44
C PRO A 212 -20.67 -0.20 -23.04
N ASP A 213 -20.58 -0.32 -24.36
CA ASP A 213 -19.67 0.43 -25.22
C ASP A 213 -19.83 1.93 -24.94
N GLN A 214 -18.80 2.54 -24.34
CA GLN A 214 -18.68 3.98 -24.16
C GLN A 214 -17.49 4.49 -24.98
N SER A 215 -17.67 4.51 -26.29
CA SER A 215 -17.00 5.48 -27.16
C SER A 215 -17.69 6.84 -27.02
N CYS A 216 -16.99 7.83 -26.48
CA CYS A 216 -17.30 9.25 -26.66
C CYS A 216 -16.09 10.11 -26.31
N ASN A 217 -15.31 10.45 -27.32
CA ASN A 217 -14.67 11.76 -27.49
C ASN A 217 -15.19 12.31 -28.84
N PRO A 218 -15.28 13.63 -29.10
CA PRO A 218 -14.41 14.67 -28.53
C PRO A 218 -15.12 15.99 -28.14
N ILE A 219 -14.46 16.82 -27.33
CA ILE A 219 -14.56 18.29 -27.46
C ILE A 219 -13.15 18.86 -27.46
N ALA A 220 -12.78 19.44 -28.60
CA ALA A 220 -11.62 20.28 -28.78
C ALA A 220 -11.98 21.75 -28.49
N ASP A 221 -11.03 22.46 -27.88
CA ASP A 221 -10.62 23.86 -28.11
C ASP A 221 -10.39 24.61 -26.80
N ALA A 222 -9.15 24.54 -26.31
CA ALA A 222 -8.58 25.57 -25.46
C ALA A 222 -7.26 26.02 -26.09
N ARG A 223 -7.32 27.20 -26.72
CA ARG A 223 -6.21 27.86 -27.40
C ARG A 223 -5.05 28.09 -26.44
N SER A 224 -3.85 27.80 -26.96
CA SER A 224 -2.57 28.17 -26.41
C SER A 224 -2.43 29.69 -26.28
N ASN A 225 -1.99 30.14 -25.11
CA ASN A 225 -1.28 31.41 -24.97
C ASN A 225 0.02 31.12 -24.21
N THR A 226 1.14 31.24 -24.91
CA THR A 226 2.49 31.13 -24.37
C THR A 226 3.07 32.49 -23.97
N SER A 227 3.73 32.48 -22.81
CA SER A 227 4.90 33.26 -22.35
C SER A 227 4.86 34.80 -22.37
N ALA A 228 5.00 35.43 -21.19
CA ALA A 228 6.31 35.84 -20.62
C ALA A 228 6.19 36.75 -19.36
N SER A 229 6.99 36.38 -18.34
CA SER A 229 7.65 37.15 -17.26
C SER A 229 6.98 38.26 -16.42
N SER A 230 7.16 38.08 -15.10
CA SER A 230 7.53 39.07 -14.07
C SER A 230 6.54 40.15 -13.68
N GLY A 231 5.37 39.70 -13.23
CA GLY A 231 4.75 40.17 -11.99
C GLY A 231 4.10 38.93 -11.39
N ALA A 232 4.33 38.60 -10.12
CA ALA A 232 3.74 37.43 -9.46
C ALA A 232 2.24 37.65 -9.21
N ASN A 233 1.49 37.93 -10.28
CA ASN A 233 0.05 38.02 -10.23
C ASN A 233 -0.46 36.59 -10.03
N PRO A 234 -1.17 36.33 -8.92
CA PRO A 234 -1.70 35.01 -8.66
C PRO A 234 -2.70 34.62 -9.75
N ARG A 235 -2.64 33.36 -10.19
CA ARG A 235 -3.66 32.78 -11.06
C ARG A 235 -4.86 32.37 -10.22
N TYR A 236 -6.08 32.72 -10.64
CA TYR A 236 -7.30 32.35 -9.91
C TYR A 236 -8.03 31.21 -10.61
N PHE A 237 -8.53 30.26 -9.81
CA PHE A 237 -9.32 29.13 -10.26
C PHE A 237 -10.69 29.19 -9.58
N THR A 238 -11.74 29.46 -10.35
CA THR A 238 -13.10 29.66 -9.84
C THR A 238 -14.08 28.60 -10.33
N GLU A 239 -13.65 27.72 -11.23
CA GLU A 239 -14.48 26.61 -11.72
C GLU A 239 -14.59 25.53 -10.65
N LEU A 240 -15.81 25.08 -10.40
CA LEU A 240 -16.14 24.11 -9.36
C LEU A 240 -16.84 22.89 -9.96
N LEU A 241 -16.43 21.70 -9.54
CA LEU A 241 -17.32 20.54 -9.62
C LEU A 241 -18.45 20.74 -8.61
N LYS A 242 -19.66 20.34 -9.01
CA LYS A 242 -20.93 20.47 -8.27
C LYS A 242 -20.70 20.48 -6.74
N PRO A 243 -20.80 21.66 -6.09
CA PRO A 243 -20.51 21.79 -4.66
C PRO A 243 -21.43 20.87 -3.86
N SER A 244 -20.89 20.18 -2.86
CA SER A 244 -21.68 19.49 -1.85
C SER A 244 -21.74 20.35 -0.59
N SER A 245 -22.67 20.11 0.34
CA SER A 245 -22.82 20.97 1.53
C SER A 245 -21.55 21.17 2.36
N PHE A 246 -20.54 20.29 2.24
CA PHE A 246 -19.31 20.33 3.04
C PHE A 246 -18.03 20.10 2.24
N LYS A 247 -18.09 20.07 0.91
CA LYS A 247 -16.92 19.88 0.06
C LYS A 247 -17.01 20.72 -1.20
N VAL A 248 -15.92 21.42 -1.49
CA VAL A 248 -15.71 22.21 -2.70
C VAL A 248 -14.53 21.58 -3.44
N THR A 249 -14.70 21.29 -4.72
CA THR A 249 -13.65 20.71 -5.56
C THR A 249 -13.42 21.58 -6.78
N PHE A 250 -12.16 21.98 -6.98
CA PHE A 250 -11.67 22.72 -8.13
C PHE A 250 -11.00 21.72 -9.08
N PRO A 251 -11.68 21.27 -10.15
CA PRO A 251 -11.02 20.52 -11.20
C PRO A 251 -10.09 21.49 -11.93
N ILE A 252 -8.84 21.11 -12.14
CA ILE A 252 -7.89 21.95 -12.88
C ILE A 252 -7.69 21.37 -14.27
N ASP A 253 -7.23 20.13 -14.32
CA ASP A 253 -7.13 19.28 -15.51
C ASP A 253 -6.90 17.86 -14.98
N SER A 254 -7.95 17.05 -14.96
CA SER A 254 -7.89 15.70 -14.36
C SER A 254 -7.17 14.67 -15.23
N ALA A 255 -6.85 14.99 -16.49
CA ALA A 255 -6.20 14.06 -17.40
C ALA A 255 -4.68 14.24 -17.38
N LEU A 256 -4.19 15.48 -17.47
CA LEU A 256 -2.76 15.76 -17.57
C LEU A 256 -2.21 16.57 -16.40
N GLY A 257 -3.07 17.30 -15.70
CA GLY A 257 -2.69 18.31 -14.73
C GLY A 257 -2.13 19.57 -15.40
N LYS A 258 -2.37 20.72 -14.79
CA LYS A 258 -1.89 22.01 -15.30
C LYS A 258 -0.52 22.34 -14.72
N GLU A 259 0.37 22.84 -15.58
CA GLU A 259 1.73 23.21 -15.19
C GLU A 259 1.74 24.43 -14.26
N MET A 260 2.38 24.25 -13.11
CA MET A 260 2.73 25.30 -12.17
C MET A 260 4.24 25.39 -12.07
N VAL A 261 4.83 26.47 -12.58
CA VAL A 261 6.29 26.66 -12.54
C VAL A 261 6.76 27.22 -11.20
N LYS A 262 8.05 27.06 -10.90
CA LYS A 262 8.68 27.61 -9.70
C LYS A 262 8.37 29.10 -9.50
N GLY A 263 7.94 29.45 -8.29
CA GLY A 263 7.57 30.81 -7.90
C GLY A 263 6.16 31.24 -8.28
N GLU A 264 5.40 30.42 -9.03
CA GLU A 264 3.99 30.72 -9.26
C GLU A 264 3.15 30.60 -7.99
N ILE A 265 2.06 31.36 -7.98
CA ILE A 265 1.08 31.40 -6.91
C ILE A 265 -0.30 31.21 -7.52
N TRP A 266 -1.04 30.20 -7.06
CA TRP A 266 -2.38 29.89 -7.53
C TRP A 266 -3.37 30.05 -6.38
N ARG A 267 -4.51 30.68 -6.63
CA ARG A 267 -5.55 30.98 -5.64
C ARG A 267 -6.88 30.36 -6.02
N PHE A 268 -7.55 29.82 -5.03
CA PHE A 268 -8.81 29.10 -5.13
C PHE A 268 -9.82 29.75 -4.19
N PRO A 269 -10.64 30.69 -4.70
CA PRO A 269 -11.62 31.41 -3.88
C PRO A 269 -12.64 30.45 -3.29
N ILE A 270 -12.81 30.48 -1.97
CA ILE A 270 -13.82 29.71 -1.26
C ILE A 270 -15.18 30.41 -1.45
N PRO A 271 -16.22 29.70 -1.90
CA PRO A 271 -17.53 30.32 -2.11
C PRO A 271 -18.11 30.88 -0.80
N PRO A 272 -18.84 32.01 -0.83
CA PRO A 272 -19.32 32.71 0.37
C PRO A 272 -20.05 31.83 1.38
N GLU A 273 -20.80 30.84 0.92
CA GLU A 273 -21.55 29.91 1.76
C GLU A 273 -20.66 28.97 2.60
N TYR A 274 -19.37 28.82 2.28
CA TYR A 274 -18.40 28.04 3.04
C TYR A 274 -17.42 28.89 3.88
N GLN A 275 -17.35 30.21 3.68
CA GLN A 275 -16.31 31.07 4.31
C GLN A 275 -16.38 31.12 5.84
N ASN A 276 -17.54 30.82 6.43
CA ASN A 276 -17.73 30.72 7.87
C ASN A 276 -17.58 29.30 8.42
N LEU A 277 -17.37 28.32 7.55
CA LEU A 277 -17.13 26.94 7.94
C LEU A 277 -15.65 26.74 8.18
N GLN A 278 -15.35 25.91 9.17
CA GLN A 278 -13.97 25.56 9.49
C GLN A 278 -13.47 24.51 8.51
N ILE A 279 -12.27 24.69 7.98
CA ILE A 279 -11.66 23.69 7.11
C ILE A 279 -11.27 22.47 7.94
N ASN A 280 -11.76 21.31 7.54
CA ASN A 280 -11.39 20.02 8.11
C ASN A 280 -10.08 19.50 7.48
N SER A 281 -10.09 19.40 6.15
CA SER A 281 -8.97 18.88 5.38
C SER A 281 -8.91 19.49 3.99
N ILE A 282 -7.73 19.46 3.39
CA ILE A 282 -7.49 19.91 2.02
C ILE A 282 -6.80 18.78 1.27
N LEU A 283 -7.39 18.29 0.19
CA LEU A 283 -6.81 17.29 -0.68
C LEU A 283 -6.24 17.96 -1.92
N ILE A 284 -5.01 17.62 -2.30
CA ILE A 284 -4.36 18.08 -3.51
C ILE A 284 -3.87 16.88 -4.32
N LYS A 285 -4.22 16.85 -5.61
CA LYS A 285 -3.69 15.87 -6.56
C LYS A 285 -2.62 16.52 -7.40
N HIS A 286 -1.40 16.01 -7.32
CA HIS A 286 -0.25 16.61 -7.98
C HIS A 286 0.78 15.56 -8.41
N ARG A 287 1.71 15.97 -9.27
CA ARG A 287 2.87 15.15 -9.68
C ARG A 287 3.96 16.05 -10.25
N LYS A 288 5.17 15.52 -10.32
CA LYS A 288 6.21 16.01 -11.23
C LYS A 288 6.23 15.14 -12.49
N GLU A 289 6.50 15.74 -13.65
CA GLU A 289 6.71 14.98 -14.89
C GLU A 289 8.00 14.15 -14.79
N PRO A 290 7.98 12.83 -15.10
CA PRO A 290 9.16 11.98 -15.04
C PRO A 290 10.32 12.51 -15.88
N GLU A 291 10.03 13.15 -17.01
CA GLU A 291 11.02 13.72 -17.93
C GLU A 291 11.76 14.93 -17.34
N LEU A 292 11.19 15.56 -16.30
CA LEU A 292 11.79 16.70 -15.61
C LEU A 292 12.61 16.29 -14.38
N PHE A 293 12.60 15.00 -14.03
CA PHE A 293 13.45 14.48 -12.97
C PHE A 293 14.90 14.41 -13.46
N ILE A 294 15.77 15.19 -12.83
CA ILE A 294 17.21 15.17 -13.10
C ILE A 294 17.88 14.80 -11.78
N GLY A 295 18.09 13.50 -11.59
CA GLY A 295 18.68 12.96 -10.37
C GLY A 295 19.74 11.92 -10.65
N LYS A 296 20.67 11.74 -9.70
CA LYS A 296 21.63 10.65 -9.72
C LYS A 296 20.95 9.33 -9.35
N LYS A 297 21.62 8.20 -9.65
CA LYS A 297 21.17 6.81 -9.43
C LYS A 297 20.69 6.47 -8.01
N GLU A 298 20.92 7.36 -7.04
CA GLU A 298 20.54 7.25 -5.63
C GLU A 298 19.17 7.89 -5.29
N GLY A 299 18.43 8.37 -6.30
CA GLY A 299 17.02 8.77 -6.13
C GLY A 299 16.80 10.21 -5.64
N TRP A 300 17.85 11.04 -5.58
CA TRP A 300 17.74 12.45 -5.25
C TRP A 300 17.60 13.31 -6.50
N ASP A 301 16.53 14.10 -6.56
CA ASP A 301 16.29 15.10 -7.62
C ASP A 301 17.11 16.36 -7.34
N ASP A 302 17.92 16.81 -8.30
CA ASP A 302 18.65 18.08 -8.20
C ASP A 302 17.71 19.29 -8.37
N ASN A 303 16.49 19.06 -8.89
CA ASN A 303 15.48 20.09 -9.14
C ASN A 303 14.12 19.73 -8.49
N PRO A 304 14.11 19.48 -7.17
CA PRO A 304 12.93 18.99 -6.49
C PRO A 304 11.83 20.05 -6.49
N VAL A 305 10.59 19.59 -6.54
CA VAL A 305 9.41 20.45 -6.51
C VAL A 305 8.71 20.27 -5.18
N TYR A 306 8.45 21.41 -4.52
CA TYR A 306 7.75 21.46 -3.25
C TYR A 306 6.56 22.41 -3.37
N LEU A 307 5.38 21.94 -2.97
CA LEU A 307 4.17 22.75 -2.91
C LEU A 307 3.91 23.20 -1.49
N GLN A 308 3.69 24.48 -1.29
CA GLN A 308 3.20 25.02 -0.03
C GLN A 308 1.74 25.41 -0.19
N ILE A 309 0.90 24.90 0.71
CA ILE A 309 -0.54 25.17 0.73
C ILE A 309 -0.83 26.10 1.90
N LEU A 310 -1.51 27.22 1.62
CA LEU A 310 -1.86 28.22 2.61
C LEU A 310 -3.36 28.53 2.56
N ALA A 311 -3.95 28.84 3.70
CA ALA A 311 -5.30 29.40 3.78
C ALA A 311 -5.21 30.88 4.16
N HIS A 312 -5.83 31.75 3.38
CA HIS A 312 -5.90 33.17 3.73
C HIS A 312 -7.07 33.42 4.68
N ASP A 313 -6.82 34.21 5.73
CA ASP A 313 -7.85 34.67 6.65
C ASP A 313 -7.96 36.21 6.53
N PRO A 314 -9.08 36.75 6.01
CA PRO A 314 -9.26 38.18 5.82
C PRO A 314 -9.35 38.94 7.15
N VAL A 315 -9.72 38.27 8.25
CA VAL A 315 -9.74 38.87 9.60
C VAL A 315 -8.33 39.05 10.12
N ARG A 316 -7.47 38.05 9.94
CA ARG A 316 -6.05 38.09 10.35
C ARG A 316 -5.14 38.81 9.35
N LYS A 317 -5.64 39.13 8.15
CA LYS A 317 -4.92 39.79 7.05
C LYS A 317 -3.65 39.03 6.64
N GLY A 318 -3.73 37.70 6.57
CA GLY A 318 -2.55 36.89 6.26
C GLY A 318 -2.90 35.49 5.76
N CYS A 319 -1.94 34.88 5.07
CA CYS A 319 -1.98 33.47 4.70
C CYS A 319 -1.30 32.63 5.78
N LEU A 320 -2.03 31.66 6.31
CA LEU A 320 -1.51 30.68 7.24
C LEU A 320 -1.14 29.42 6.45
N PRO A 321 0.13 29.01 6.42
CA PRO A 321 0.50 27.73 5.83
C PRO A 321 -0.07 26.59 6.68
N TRP A 322 -0.46 25.51 6.00
CA TRP A 322 -0.68 24.24 6.66
C TRP A 322 0.67 23.61 7.06
N TYR A 323 0.72 22.85 8.15
CA TYR A 323 1.93 22.18 8.66
C TYR A 323 1.61 20.80 9.23
N ASP A 324 2.21 19.72 8.74
CA ASP A 324 2.22 18.43 9.47
C ASP A 324 3.58 18.12 10.08
N ARG A 325 3.72 16.88 10.57
CA ARG A 325 4.98 16.32 11.08
C ARG A 325 6.12 16.33 10.06
N PHE A 326 5.83 16.43 8.77
CA PHE A 326 6.82 16.47 7.68
C PHE A 326 7.10 17.90 7.20
N GLY A 327 6.33 18.88 7.66
CA GLY A 327 6.53 20.31 7.41
C GLY A 327 5.36 20.97 6.67
N SER A 328 5.57 22.19 6.18
CA SER A 328 4.57 22.94 5.40
C SER A 328 4.59 22.66 3.89
N GLU A 329 5.53 21.82 3.46
CA GLU A 329 5.88 21.63 2.06
C GLU A 329 5.60 20.19 1.65
N LYS A 330 4.91 20.01 0.52
CA LYS A 330 4.60 18.71 -0.08
C LYS A 330 5.49 18.47 -1.28
N PHE A 331 6.27 17.41 -1.22
CA PHE A 331 7.15 17.03 -2.32
C PHE A 331 6.32 16.46 -3.47
N CYS A 332 6.57 16.91 -4.70
CA CYS A 332 5.93 16.32 -5.86
C CYS A 332 6.79 15.19 -6.42
N GLU A 333 6.38 13.95 -6.23
CA GLU A 333 7.08 12.80 -6.79
C GLU A 333 6.97 12.76 -8.32
N PRO A 334 8.01 12.27 -9.04
CA PRO A 334 7.91 11.98 -10.46
C PRO A 334 6.91 10.86 -10.71
N ARG A 335 5.76 11.17 -11.30
CA ARG A 335 4.68 10.20 -11.58
C ARG A 335 4.02 10.43 -12.94
N THR A 336 3.41 9.38 -13.46
CA THR A 336 2.65 9.44 -14.71
C THR A 336 1.31 10.18 -14.50
N PRO A 337 0.66 10.66 -15.57
CA PRO A 337 -0.62 11.36 -15.46
C PRO A 337 -1.78 10.51 -14.92
N ASP A 338 -1.73 9.19 -15.11
CA ASP A 338 -2.74 8.22 -14.67
C ASP A 338 -2.60 7.80 -13.20
N ASP A 339 -1.44 8.04 -12.59
CA ASP A 339 -1.19 7.82 -11.16
C ASP A 339 -0.64 9.10 -10.48
N PRO A 340 -1.40 10.21 -10.46
CA PRO A 340 -0.96 11.40 -9.74
C PRO A 340 -0.99 11.11 -8.23
N GLU A 341 -0.01 11.67 -7.53
CA GLU A 341 0.02 11.59 -6.07
C GLU A 341 -1.16 12.36 -5.49
N THR A 342 -1.80 11.77 -4.47
CA THR A 342 -2.90 12.39 -3.73
C THR A 342 -2.46 12.63 -2.31
N ASP A 343 -2.22 13.90 -1.97
CA ASP A 343 -1.92 14.33 -0.61
C ASP A 343 -3.20 14.82 0.07
N ASN A 344 -3.48 14.30 1.26
CA ASN A 344 -4.57 14.78 2.10
C ASN A 344 -4.01 15.50 3.34
N LEU A 345 -4.22 16.81 3.39
CA LEU A 345 -3.81 17.69 4.47
C LEU A 345 -4.86 17.61 5.59
N HIS A 346 -4.69 16.66 6.50
CA HIS A 346 -5.57 16.43 7.64
C HIS A 346 -5.36 17.47 8.77
N ASP A 347 -6.26 17.46 9.76
CA ASP A 347 -6.16 18.20 11.03
C ASP A 347 -5.94 19.71 10.88
N CYS A 348 -6.46 20.31 9.79
CA CYS A 348 -6.32 21.74 9.49
C CYS A 348 -6.68 22.65 10.68
N LEU A 349 -7.76 22.32 11.40
CA LEU A 349 -8.20 23.09 12.57
C LEU A 349 -7.20 23.05 13.73
N SER A 350 -6.51 21.92 13.95
CA SER A 350 -5.47 21.81 14.98
C SER A 350 -4.26 22.68 14.65
N LEU A 351 -3.94 22.80 13.37
CA LEU A 351 -2.69 23.39 12.89
C LEU A 351 -2.83 24.90 12.62
N MET A 352 -3.99 25.32 12.12
CA MET A 352 -4.30 26.72 11.79
C MET A 352 -5.21 27.41 12.82
N GLY A 353 -5.76 26.65 13.78
CA GLY A 353 -6.75 27.11 14.74
C GLY A 353 -8.11 27.36 14.10
N LYS A 354 -8.99 28.11 14.78
CA LYS A 354 -10.21 28.63 14.14
C LYS A 354 -9.81 29.74 13.16
N PHE A 355 -10.24 29.67 11.90
CA PHE A 355 -10.02 30.72 10.89
C PHE A 355 -11.18 30.72 9.89
N ASN A 356 -11.40 31.85 9.22
CA ASN A 356 -12.48 32.01 8.25
C ASN A 356 -11.87 32.22 6.87
N ALA A 357 -11.53 31.13 6.19
CA ALA A 357 -10.82 31.28 4.92
C ALA A 357 -11.72 31.74 3.78
N ASP A 358 -11.22 32.72 3.03
CA ASP A 358 -11.83 33.22 1.79
C ASP A 358 -11.15 32.67 0.54
N PHE A 359 -9.90 32.19 0.63
CA PHE A 359 -9.25 31.42 -0.43
C PHE A 359 -8.15 30.49 0.09
N ILE A 360 -7.86 29.46 -0.70
CA ILE A 360 -6.65 28.65 -0.59
C ILE A 360 -5.62 29.13 -1.60
N GLU A 361 -4.36 29.19 -1.19
CA GLU A 361 -3.22 29.54 -2.01
C GLU A 361 -2.26 28.36 -2.11
N ILE A 362 -1.84 28.02 -3.32
CA ILE A 362 -0.77 27.03 -3.57
C ILE A 362 0.43 27.80 -4.12
N ARG A 363 1.62 27.50 -3.62
CA ARG A 363 2.90 28.05 -4.09
C ARG A 363 3.83 26.93 -4.50
N ASN A 364 4.50 27.07 -5.64
CA ASN A 364 5.59 26.17 -6.03
C ASN A 364 6.93 26.76 -5.54
N LEU A 365 7.51 26.10 -4.54
CA LEU A 365 8.78 26.45 -3.89
C LEU A 365 9.97 25.63 -4.43
N GLY A 366 9.87 25.09 -5.65
CA GLY A 366 10.89 24.23 -6.24
C GLY A 366 12.30 24.80 -6.20
N LYS A 367 13.30 23.92 -6.13
CA LYS A 367 14.73 24.29 -5.99
C LYS A 367 15.51 23.93 -7.26
N GLY A 368 16.67 24.53 -7.45
CA GLY A 368 17.45 24.34 -8.68
C GLY A 368 16.89 25.14 -9.86
N ASP A 369 17.03 24.57 -11.05
CA ASP A 369 16.65 25.13 -12.34
C ASP A 369 15.11 25.21 -12.47
N PRO A 370 14.54 26.42 -12.65
CA PRO A 370 13.11 26.61 -12.88
C PRO A 370 12.52 25.81 -14.05
N ALA A 371 13.32 25.48 -15.07
CA ALA A 371 12.86 24.71 -16.22
C ALA A 371 12.46 23.27 -15.85
N PHE A 372 13.09 22.71 -14.81
CA PHE A 372 12.85 21.35 -14.32
C PHE A 372 12.03 21.32 -13.02
N SER A 373 11.89 22.47 -12.34
CA SER A 373 11.15 22.62 -11.08
C SER A 373 9.66 22.89 -11.29
N LYS A 374 8.96 21.99 -11.99
CA LYS A 374 7.55 22.16 -12.38
C LYS A 374 6.65 21.11 -11.75
N ALA A 375 5.54 21.56 -11.15
CA ALA A 375 4.46 20.68 -10.71
C ALA A 375 3.35 20.62 -11.77
N ARG A 376 2.64 19.51 -11.81
CA ARG A 376 1.35 19.35 -12.49
C ARG A 376 0.28 19.21 -11.42
N ILE A 377 -0.64 20.17 -11.33
CA ILE A 377 -1.75 20.12 -10.37
C ILE A 377 -3.01 19.71 -11.12
N HIS A 378 -3.67 18.65 -10.65
CA HIS A 378 -4.85 18.06 -11.27
C HIS A 378 -6.14 18.53 -10.61
N GLU A 379 -6.13 18.60 -9.27
CA GLU A 379 -7.32 18.86 -8.46
C GLU A 379 -6.93 19.50 -7.12
N LEU A 380 -7.76 20.42 -6.65
CA LEU A 380 -7.81 20.84 -5.24
C LEU A 380 -9.22 20.57 -4.70
N SER A 381 -9.30 19.91 -3.55
CA SER A 381 -10.54 19.60 -2.86
C SER A 381 -10.46 20.11 -1.42
N ILE A 382 -11.44 20.91 -0.99
CA ILE A 382 -11.51 21.46 0.37
C ILE A 382 -12.74 20.87 1.05
N SER A 383 -12.53 20.24 2.21
CA SER A 383 -13.60 19.71 3.05
C SER A 383 -13.76 20.56 4.30
N PHE A 384 -15.01 20.87 4.64
CA PHE A 384 -15.39 21.74 5.75
C PHE A 384 -16.09 20.94 6.86
N LEU A 385 -15.90 21.36 8.11
CA LEU A 385 -16.66 20.85 9.23
C LEU A 385 -18.13 21.29 9.07
N PRO A 386 -19.12 20.39 9.21
CA PRO A 386 -20.50 20.81 9.33
C PRO A 386 -20.66 21.66 10.60
N SER A 387 -21.66 22.55 10.61
CA SER A 387 -22.05 23.21 11.87
C SER A 387 -22.44 22.13 12.89
N LEU A 388 -21.67 22.00 13.98
CA LEU A 388 -21.88 20.96 14.98
C LEU A 388 -22.85 21.37 16.09
N GLU A 389 -23.31 22.62 16.11
CA GLU A 389 -24.17 23.16 17.18
C GLU A 389 -25.63 22.72 17.05
N GLU A 390 -26.12 22.54 15.82
CA GLU A 390 -27.51 22.16 15.53
C GLU A 390 -27.64 20.71 15.04
N THR A 391 -26.59 19.90 15.18
CA THR A 391 -26.58 18.52 14.68
C THR A 391 -26.83 17.51 15.79
N LEU A 392 -27.67 16.53 15.49
CA LEU A 392 -27.82 15.36 16.33
C LEU A 392 -26.60 14.46 16.13
N LYS A 393 -25.96 14.04 17.23
CA LYS A 393 -24.73 13.24 17.22
C LYS A 393 -24.99 11.86 17.82
N GLN A 394 -24.72 10.80 17.07
CA GLN A 394 -24.64 9.43 17.59
C GLN A 394 -23.16 9.07 17.77
N ILE A 395 -22.71 8.95 19.00
CA ILE A 395 -21.28 8.75 19.34
C ILE A 395 -21.11 7.45 20.11
N ALA A 396 -20.09 6.68 19.76
CA ALA A 396 -19.57 5.61 20.61
C ALA A 396 -18.05 5.77 20.75
N ILE A 397 -17.56 5.79 22.00
CA ILE A 397 -16.14 5.79 22.33
C ILE A 397 -15.81 4.43 22.95
N PHE A 398 -14.83 3.75 22.38
CA PHE A 398 -14.38 2.43 22.82
C PHE A 398 -13.10 2.51 23.66
N THR A 399 -12.18 3.37 23.24
CA THR A 399 -10.90 3.65 23.92
C THR A 399 -11.04 4.93 24.75
N ASP A 400 -11.05 4.78 26.07
CA ASP A 400 -11.23 5.89 27.02
C ASP A 400 -10.21 7.00 26.82
N GLY A 401 -10.68 8.25 26.82
CA GLY A 401 -9.87 9.44 26.53
C GLY A 401 -9.82 9.83 25.05
N THR A 402 -10.48 9.08 24.17
CA THR A 402 -10.65 9.49 22.77
C THR A 402 -11.73 10.57 22.64
N GLU A 403 -11.41 11.68 21.98
CA GLU A 403 -12.33 12.80 21.74
C GLU A 403 -12.25 13.27 20.28
N PHE A 404 -13.42 13.49 19.67
CA PHE A 404 -13.53 14.09 18.35
C PHE A 404 -13.45 15.61 18.43
N ILE A 405 -13.01 16.26 17.34
CA ILE A 405 -13.07 17.72 17.18
C ILE A 405 -14.50 18.20 17.46
N ASP A 406 -14.66 19.17 18.35
CA ASP A 406 -15.94 19.81 18.64
C ASP A 406 -15.68 21.29 18.95
N PRO A 407 -15.74 22.18 17.94
CA PRO A 407 -15.42 23.59 18.12
C PRO A 407 -16.37 24.30 19.08
N GLY A 408 -17.59 23.79 19.26
CA GLY A 408 -18.58 24.29 20.22
C GLY A 408 -18.20 23.98 21.67
N ARG A 409 -17.42 22.92 21.90
CA ARG A 409 -16.80 22.58 23.19
C ARG A 409 -15.35 23.04 23.31
N ALA A 410 -14.88 23.87 22.36
CA ALA A 410 -13.48 24.32 22.24
C ALA A 410 -12.44 23.18 22.07
N ILE A 411 -12.87 22.00 21.59
CA ILE A 411 -11.97 20.91 21.22
C ILE A 411 -11.59 21.10 19.75
N LEU A 412 -10.37 21.58 19.50
CA LEU A 412 -9.89 21.91 18.14
C LEU A 412 -9.00 20.85 17.51
N THR A 413 -8.52 19.91 18.33
CA THR A 413 -7.66 18.80 17.94
C THR A 413 -8.30 17.52 18.47
N PRO A 414 -8.39 16.45 17.68
CA PRO A 414 -8.87 15.20 18.21
C PRO A 414 -7.88 14.66 19.24
N VAL A 415 -8.40 14.07 20.32
CA VAL A 415 -7.58 13.33 21.27
C VAL A 415 -7.72 11.87 20.91
N LEU A 416 -6.60 11.21 20.60
CA LEU A 416 -6.56 9.78 20.35
C LEU A 416 -5.90 9.11 21.55
N ALA A 417 -6.64 8.22 22.23
CA ALA A 417 -6.11 7.48 23.37
C ALA A 417 -5.39 6.19 22.98
N GLY A 418 -4.93 6.11 21.72
CA GLY A 418 -4.12 5.05 21.17
C GLY A 418 -3.12 5.57 20.14
N GLY A 419 -2.31 4.66 19.60
CA GLY A 419 -1.37 4.95 18.52
C GLY A 419 0.07 5.14 18.96
N PRO A 420 0.89 5.84 18.14
CA PRO A 420 2.34 5.94 18.34
C PRO A 420 2.76 6.50 19.71
N ARG A 421 2.00 7.47 20.25
CA ARG A 421 2.19 8.03 21.61
C ARG A 421 2.06 6.97 22.71
N PHE A 422 1.28 5.92 22.46
CA PHE A 422 1.03 4.82 23.37
C PHE A 422 1.85 3.58 23.01
N GLN A 423 3.00 3.76 22.32
CA GLN A 423 3.85 2.66 21.85
C GLN A 423 3.09 1.72 20.89
N GLY A 424 2.30 2.29 19.98
CA GLY A 424 1.52 1.51 19.00
C GLY A 424 0.32 0.78 19.61
N ARG A 425 -0.07 1.10 20.84
CA ARG A 425 -1.18 0.44 21.55
C ARG A 425 -2.50 1.18 21.36
N PHE A 426 -3.60 0.42 21.34
CA PHE A 426 -4.97 0.92 21.19
C PHE A 426 -5.89 0.25 22.21
N PRO A 427 -5.76 0.58 23.50
CA PRO A 427 -6.45 -0.13 24.57
C PRO A 427 -7.98 -0.06 24.42
N ASP A 428 -8.64 -1.20 24.60
CA ASP A 428 -10.10 -1.36 24.50
C ASP A 428 -10.71 -0.87 23.17
N SER A 429 -9.91 -0.71 22.13
CA SER A 429 -10.41 -0.42 20.78
C SER A 429 -11.14 -1.63 20.21
N VAL A 430 -11.95 -1.41 19.17
CA VAL A 430 -12.59 -2.47 18.39
C VAL A 430 -11.68 -2.82 17.23
N MET A 431 -11.31 -4.09 17.13
CA MET A 431 -10.49 -4.60 16.03
C MET A 431 -11.37 -4.96 14.83
N LEU A 432 -11.28 -4.18 13.75
CA LEU A 432 -12.04 -4.38 12.51
C LEU A 432 -11.25 -5.19 11.49
N GLY A 433 -11.97 -5.94 10.65
CA GLY A 433 -11.41 -6.70 9.53
C GLY A 433 -11.11 -8.17 9.85
N THR A 434 -11.22 -9.04 8.85
CA THR A 434 -11.07 -10.50 9.05
C THR A 434 -9.66 -10.92 9.50
N ALA A 435 -8.64 -10.11 9.21
CA ALA A 435 -7.28 -10.34 9.70
C ALA A 435 -7.18 -10.32 11.24
N SER A 436 -8.15 -9.69 11.92
CA SER A 436 -8.23 -9.63 13.38
C SER A 436 -8.24 -11.00 14.04
N LEU A 437 -8.80 -12.00 13.38
CA LEU A 437 -8.89 -13.38 13.88
C LEU A 437 -7.51 -14.03 14.05
N PHE A 438 -6.53 -13.60 13.25
CA PHE A 438 -5.14 -14.02 13.36
C PHE A 438 -4.31 -13.06 14.21
N ARG A 439 -4.61 -11.76 14.13
CA ARG A 439 -3.91 -10.70 14.87
C ARG A 439 -4.17 -10.80 16.38
N LEU A 440 -5.39 -11.10 16.80
CA LEU A 440 -5.80 -11.22 18.19
C LEU A 440 -4.95 -12.23 18.99
N PRO A 441 -4.79 -13.50 18.55
CA PRO A 441 -3.89 -14.43 19.22
C PRO A 441 -2.44 -13.96 19.25
N ALA A 442 -1.94 -13.39 18.15
CA ALA A 442 -0.56 -12.89 18.08
C ALA A 442 -0.31 -11.75 19.08
N MET A 443 -1.22 -10.78 19.16
CA MET A 443 -1.18 -9.68 20.13
C MET A 443 -1.20 -10.15 21.59
N ARG A 444 -1.98 -11.19 21.89
CA ARG A 444 -2.04 -11.78 23.24
C ARG A 444 -0.73 -12.44 23.66
N ASN A 445 0.10 -12.84 22.68
CA ASN A 445 1.41 -13.43 22.91
C ASN A 445 2.55 -12.40 22.86
N THR A 446 2.26 -11.14 22.53
CA THR A 446 3.25 -10.07 22.60
C THR A 446 3.64 -9.85 24.07
N PRO A 447 4.94 -9.75 24.40
CA PRO A 447 5.36 -9.54 25.78
C PRO A 447 4.92 -8.16 26.30
N GLU A 448 4.68 -8.09 27.62
CA GLU A 448 4.58 -6.82 28.32
C GLU A 448 5.85 -5.98 28.10
N PRO A 449 5.76 -4.64 27.94
CA PRO A 449 4.57 -3.79 28.10
C PRO A 449 3.75 -3.58 26.82
N PHE A 450 4.03 -4.32 25.74
CA PHE A 450 3.46 -4.07 24.41
C PHE A 450 2.10 -4.72 24.19
N SER A 451 1.75 -5.73 25.00
CA SER A 451 0.41 -6.30 25.04
C SER A 451 -0.63 -5.28 25.51
N PHE A 452 -1.82 -5.37 24.93
CA PHE A 452 -3.00 -4.63 25.38
C PHE A 452 -4.28 -5.37 25.02
N ARG A 453 -5.35 -5.09 25.77
CA ARG A 453 -6.68 -5.63 25.49
C ARG A 453 -7.35 -4.84 24.37
N VAL A 454 -8.11 -5.55 23.54
CA VAL A 454 -9.11 -4.97 22.63
C VAL A 454 -10.48 -5.56 22.94
N ARG A 455 -11.55 -4.88 22.52
CA ARG A 455 -12.92 -5.35 22.74
C ARG A 455 -13.25 -6.54 21.84
N GLY A 456 -13.96 -7.50 22.42
CA GLY A 456 -14.51 -8.65 21.69
C GLY A 456 -15.93 -8.41 21.19
N ARG A 457 -16.42 -9.32 20.34
CA ARG A 457 -17.79 -9.29 19.79
C ARG A 457 -18.90 -9.16 20.84
N ASN A 458 -18.74 -9.82 21.98
CA ASN A 458 -19.73 -9.77 23.07
C ASN A 458 -19.74 -8.42 23.81
N GLU A 459 -18.72 -7.58 23.62
CA GLU A 459 -18.54 -6.29 24.27
C GLU A 459 -18.80 -5.11 23.32
N THR A 460 -19.01 -5.40 22.02
CA THR A 460 -19.20 -4.41 20.96
C THR A 460 -20.51 -4.71 20.23
N PRO A 461 -21.61 -4.06 20.62
CA PRO A 461 -22.87 -4.14 19.90
C PRO A 461 -22.68 -3.81 18.41
N GLY A 462 -23.27 -4.62 17.54
CA GLY A 462 -23.16 -4.46 16.09
C GLY A 462 -21.88 -5.05 15.46
N LEU A 463 -20.95 -5.62 16.23
CA LEU A 463 -19.81 -6.34 15.64
C LEU A 463 -20.23 -7.74 15.18
N ASP A 464 -20.03 -8.03 13.89
CA ASP A 464 -20.39 -9.33 13.32
C ASP A 464 -19.23 -10.36 13.40
N SER A 465 -19.46 -11.57 12.87
CA SER A 465 -18.44 -12.63 12.84
C SER A 465 -17.28 -12.37 11.88
N ARG A 466 -17.40 -11.40 10.98
CA ARG A 466 -16.36 -10.95 10.06
C ARG A 466 -15.63 -9.71 10.59
N HIS A 467 -15.89 -9.31 11.83
CA HIS A 467 -15.34 -8.10 12.44
C HIS A 467 -15.69 -6.83 11.64
N ARG A 468 -16.92 -6.77 11.12
CA ARG A 468 -17.55 -5.57 10.57
C ARG A 468 -18.43 -4.95 11.63
N LEU A 469 -18.40 -3.62 11.74
CA LEU A 469 -19.23 -2.89 12.70
C LEU A 469 -20.48 -2.38 12.00
N HIS A 470 -21.64 -2.81 12.48
CA HIS A 470 -22.96 -2.37 12.07
C HIS A 470 -23.45 -1.26 12.99
N ILE A 471 -23.67 -0.07 12.44
CA ILE A 471 -24.17 1.11 13.15
C ILE A 471 -25.60 1.37 12.69
N PRO A 472 -26.62 1.06 13.53
CA PRO A 472 -28.00 1.38 13.18
C PRO A 472 -28.16 2.90 13.07
N LEU A 473 -28.81 3.35 12.01
CA LEU A 473 -29.04 4.77 11.72
C LEU A 473 -30.38 5.24 12.28
N ILE A 474 -30.47 6.55 12.57
CA ILE A 474 -31.68 7.17 13.12
C ILE A 474 -32.66 7.52 11.97
N PRO A 475 -33.84 6.89 11.89
CA PRO A 475 -34.79 7.13 10.80
C PRO A 475 -35.30 8.58 10.74
N GLY A 476 -35.62 9.04 9.54
CA GLY A 476 -36.13 10.39 9.28
C GLY A 476 -35.07 11.49 9.27
N ARG A 477 -33.79 11.15 9.48
CA ARG A 477 -32.67 12.08 9.48
C ARG A 477 -31.87 12.04 8.19
N LYS A 478 -31.14 13.12 7.90
CA LYS A 478 -30.09 13.11 6.86
C LYS A 478 -28.72 12.95 7.51
N ILE A 479 -27.90 12.05 7.00
CA ILE A 479 -26.51 11.91 7.44
C ILE A 479 -25.73 13.12 6.90
N LEU A 480 -24.97 13.80 7.73
CA LEU A 480 -24.08 14.89 7.34
C LEU A 480 -22.64 14.41 7.19
N SER A 481 -22.17 13.65 8.18
CA SER A 481 -20.83 13.07 8.19
C SER A 481 -20.77 11.81 9.05
N LEU A 482 -19.75 11.00 8.79
CA LEU A 482 -19.26 9.93 9.64
C LEU A 482 -17.80 10.21 9.98
N GLU A 483 -17.44 10.12 11.25
CA GLU A 483 -16.09 10.29 11.74
C GLU A 483 -15.65 9.02 12.46
N LEU A 484 -14.45 8.53 12.13
CA LEU A 484 -13.86 7.34 12.74
C LEU A 484 -12.52 7.71 13.37
N ALA A 485 -12.39 7.56 14.68
CA ALA A 485 -11.09 7.63 15.36
C ALA A 485 -10.43 6.25 15.25
N VAL A 486 -9.38 6.15 14.45
CA VAL A 486 -8.79 4.87 14.02
C VAL A 486 -7.27 4.88 14.12
N GLY A 487 -6.68 3.69 14.11
CA GLY A 487 -5.25 3.53 13.87
C GLY A 487 -4.93 2.22 13.18
N ASP A 488 -3.88 2.26 12.37
CA ASP A 488 -3.35 1.13 11.61
C ASP A 488 -1.84 0.93 11.88
N VAL A 489 -1.55 0.03 12.81
CA VAL A 489 -0.18 -0.33 13.21
C VAL A 489 -0.10 -1.84 13.37
N ASP A 490 0.92 -2.45 12.78
CA ASP A 490 1.32 -3.80 13.14
C ASP A 490 1.99 -3.76 14.52
N ASN A 491 1.18 -4.03 15.54
CA ASN A 491 1.59 -4.09 16.95
C ASN A 491 2.09 -5.47 17.39
N THR A 492 2.21 -6.43 16.46
CA THR A 492 2.84 -7.73 16.74
C THR A 492 4.35 -7.69 16.55
N ASP A 493 4.85 -6.67 15.87
CA ASP A 493 6.27 -6.34 15.84
C ASP A 493 6.63 -5.40 17.00
N THR A 494 7.52 -5.87 17.89
CA THR A 494 8.01 -5.07 19.02
C THR A 494 9.21 -4.20 18.67
N SER A 495 9.67 -4.21 17.41
CA SER A 495 10.75 -3.34 16.96
C SER A 495 10.30 -1.89 16.86
N LEU A 496 11.26 -0.99 17.02
CA LEU A 496 11.05 0.44 16.82
C LEU A 496 11.14 0.74 15.32
N ASN A 497 10.14 1.43 14.80
CA ASN A 497 10.18 1.97 13.46
C ASN A 497 11.06 3.23 13.37
N LYS A 498 11.20 3.77 12.15
CA LYS A 498 12.01 4.97 11.86
C LYS A 498 11.63 6.21 12.68
N ASP A 499 10.40 6.24 13.20
CA ASP A 499 9.87 7.33 14.01
C ASP A 499 10.01 7.04 15.53
N ASN A 500 10.78 6.01 15.90
CA ASN A 500 11.03 5.57 17.27
C ASN A 500 9.76 5.12 18.02
N HIS A 501 8.76 4.63 17.28
CA HIS A 501 7.55 4.03 17.82
C HIS A 501 7.56 2.52 17.64
N VAL A 502 6.91 1.79 18.55
CA VAL A 502 6.80 0.33 18.47
C VAL A 502 5.79 -0.07 17.40
N GLY A 503 6.15 -1.06 16.59
CA GLY A 503 5.32 -1.58 15.51
C GLY A 503 5.60 -0.97 14.16
N ARG A 504 5.09 -1.61 13.11
CA ARG A 504 5.22 -1.13 11.72
C ARG A 504 3.92 -0.45 11.27
N LEU A 505 4.00 0.35 10.22
CA LEU A 505 2.81 0.80 9.52
C LEU A 505 2.02 -0.43 9.06
N GLY A 506 0.71 -0.43 9.29
CA GLY A 506 -0.14 -1.45 8.69
C GLY A 506 -0.45 -1.15 7.23
N ALA A 507 -1.40 -1.90 6.69
CA ALA A 507 -1.87 -1.74 5.32
C ALA A 507 -3.41 -1.81 5.25
N ALA A 508 -4.07 -1.34 6.30
CA ALA A 508 -5.51 -1.39 6.40
C ALA A 508 -6.16 -0.37 5.48
N GLU A 509 -7.27 -0.78 4.89
CA GLU A 509 -8.18 0.09 4.15
C GLU A 509 -9.54 0.02 4.83
N ILE A 510 -10.28 1.12 4.87
CA ILE A 510 -11.62 1.17 5.45
C ILE A 510 -12.64 1.41 4.34
N TYR A 511 -13.66 0.57 4.33
CA TYR A 511 -14.85 0.74 3.50
C TYR A 511 -16.06 0.93 4.39
N VAL A 512 -16.91 1.86 4.00
CA VAL A 512 -18.18 2.16 4.64
C VAL A 512 -19.27 1.91 3.61
N PHE A 513 -20.25 1.12 4.00
CA PHE A 513 -21.43 0.82 3.19
C PHE A 513 -22.69 1.29 3.89
N LEU A 514 -23.67 1.74 3.11
CA LEU A 514 -25.04 1.94 3.56
C LEU A 514 -25.85 0.69 3.20
N SER A 515 -26.23 -0.10 4.20
CA SER A 515 -27.21 -1.17 4.01
C SER A 515 -28.61 -0.59 4.17
N ARG A 516 -29.45 -0.80 3.17
CA ARG A 516 -30.82 -0.31 3.14
C ARG A 516 -31.78 -1.47 3.33
N ALA A 517 -32.54 -1.46 4.43
CA ALA A 517 -33.46 -2.55 4.74
C ALA A 517 -34.45 -2.83 3.58
N ALA A 518 -34.90 -1.77 2.90
CA ALA A 518 -35.83 -1.87 1.77
C ALA A 518 -35.25 -2.51 0.49
N LYS A 519 -33.92 -2.63 0.37
CA LYS A 519 -33.24 -3.18 -0.81
C LYS A 519 -32.64 -4.57 -0.60
N GLY A 520 -32.95 -5.22 0.52
CA GLY A 520 -32.41 -6.54 0.84
C GLY A 520 -30.89 -6.49 1.08
N PRO A 521 -30.13 -7.55 0.73
CA PRO A 521 -28.71 -7.69 1.07
C PRO A 521 -27.77 -6.75 0.29
N SER A 522 -28.32 -5.88 -0.58
CA SER A 522 -27.50 -4.94 -1.33
C SER A 522 -26.96 -3.82 -0.43
N HIS A 523 -25.70 -3.48 -0.68
CA HIS A 523 -24.96 -2.47 0.06
C HIS A 523 -24.59 -1.34 -0.90
N ASP A 524 -25.09 -0.14 -0.62
CA ASP A 524 -24.65 1.04 -1.35
C ASP A 524 -23.27 1.43 -0.82
N HIS A 525 -22.32 1.67 -1.72
CA HIS A 525 -21.06 2.27 -1.33
C HIS A 525 -21.32 3.65 -0.68
N PHE A 526 -20.80 3.88 0.53
CA PHE A 526 -20.92 5.15 1.24
C PHE A 526 -19.64 5.96 1.11
N ALA A 527 -18.50 5.37 1.44
CA ALA A 527 -17.17 5.95 1.30
C ALA A 527 -16.08 4.91 1.57
N ASP A 528 -14.85 5.19 1.16
CA ASP A 528 -13.68 4.37 1.42
C ASP A 528 -12.43 5.23 1.72
N MET A 529 -11.42 4.60 2.31
CA MET A 529 -10.10 5.17 2.58
C MET A 529 -9.04 4.06 2.47
N GLU A 530 -8.18 4.14 1.45
CA GLU A 530 -7.14 3.15 1.18
C GLU A 530 -5.87 3.32 2.05
N ASN A 531 -5.70 4.49 2.70
CA ASN A 531 -4.52 4.78 3.52
C ASN A 531 -4.93 5.16 4.94
N VAL A 532 -5.22 4.17 5.78
CA VAL A 532 -5.55 4.40 7.19
C VAL A 532 -4.28 4.84 7.93
N PRO A 533 -4.29 5.98 8.64
CA PRO A 533 -3.11 6.46 9.33
C PRO A 533 -2.78 5.58 10.55
N PRO A 534 -1.52 5.60 11.03
CA PRO A 534 -1.13 4.93 12.28
C PRO A 534 -1.98 5.34 13.47
N ALA A 535 -2.43 6.60 13.50
CA ALA A 535 -3.49 7.08 14.36
C ALA A 535 -4.06 8.36 13.75
N GLY A 536 -5.38 8.48 13.65
CA GLY A 536 -6.03 9.66 13.09
C GLY A 536 -7.54 9.63 13.23
N VAL A 537 -8.20 10.71 12.81
CA VAL A 537 -9.64 10.73 12.60
C VAL A 537 -9.92 10.77 11.11
N LEU A 538 -10.58 9.74 10.59
CA LEU A 538 -11.06 9.71 9.22
C LEU A 538 -12.45 10.33 9.15
N TRP A 539 -12.67 11.13 8.10
CA TRP A 539 -13.90 11.87 7.88
C TRP A 539 -14.52 11.45 6.55
N PHE A 540 -15.78 11.02 6.61
CA PHE A 540 -16.55 10.59 5.47
C PHE A 540 -17.81 11.44 5.34
N PHE A 541 -18.16 11.75 4.10
CA PHE A 541 -19.38 12.47 3.73
C PHE A 541 -20.22 11.56 2.82
N PRO A 542 -21.55 11.59 2.92
CA PRO A 542 -22.40 10.78 2.07
C PRO A 542 -22.23 11.17 0.59
N LEU A 543 -22.11 10.17 -0.30
CA LEU A 543 -22.12 10.40 -1.75
C LEU A 543 -23.42 11.08 -2.24
N LYS A 544 -24.52 10.87 -1.51
CA LYS A 544 -25.83 11.48 -1.80
C LYS A 544 -26.27 12.33 -0.61
N ALA A 545 -26.01 13.63 -0.66
CA ALA A 545 -26.31 14.59 0.40
C ALA A 545 -27.79 14.65 0.83
N ASP A 546 -28.72 14.20 -0.02
CA ASP A 546 -30.17 14.27 0.23
C ASP A 546 -30.80 12.97 0.72
N TYR A 547 -30.00 11.94 1.00
CA TYR A 547 -30.55 10.69 1.52
C TYR A 547 -31.19 10.87 2.90
N VAL A 548 -32.47 10.48 3.01
CA VAL A 548 -33.19 10.42 4.30
C VAL A 548 -33.21 8.98 4.77
N VAL A 549 -32.67 8.75 5.96
CA VAL A 549 -32.56 7.44 6.60
C VAL A 549 -33.96 6.83 6.77
N GLN A 550 -34.11 5.59 6.36
CA GLN A 550 -35.33 4.79 6.53
C GLN A 550 -35.22 3.85 7.74
N PRO A 551 -36.34 3.38 8.29
CA PRO A 551 -36.32 2.36 9.34
C PRO A 551 -35.53 1.11 8.91
N GLY A 552 -34.58 0.70 9.76
CA GLY A 552 -33.75 -0.48 9.54
C GLY A 552 -32.47 -0.25 8.73
N ASP A 553 -32.22 0.98 8.25
CA ASP A 553 -30.94 1.30 7.61
C ASP A 553 -29.78 1.30 8.61
N GLU A 554 -28.60 0.93 8.13
CA GLU A 554 -27.37 0.91 8.92
C GLU A 554 -26.14 1.28 8.09
N LEU A 555 -25.12 1.81 8.76
CA LEU A 555 -23.77 1.89 8.19
C LEU A 555 -22.98 0.65 8.60
N ILE A 556 -22.31 0.04 7.63
CA ILE A 556 -21.41 -1.10 7.85
C ILE A 556 -19.99 -0.63 7.60
N ILE A 557 -19.17 -0.64 8.65
CA ILE A 557 -17.74 -0.30 8.57
C ILE A 557 -16.95 -1.59 8.51
N HIS A 558 -16.10 -1.71 7.50
CA HIS A 558 -15.29 -2.88 7.23
C HIS A 558 -13.85 -2.46 6.97
N SER A 559 -12.89 -3.08 7.66
CA SER A 559 -11.48 -2.96 7.30
C SER A 559 -11.08 -4.12 6.41
N ILE A 560 -10.41 -3.82 5.29
CA ILE A 560 -9.83 -4.81 4.38
C ILE A 560 -8.29 -4.68 4.35
N ARG A 561 -7.65 -5.65 3.71
CA ARG A 561 -6.18 -5.85 3.60
C ARG A 561 -5.44 -6.13 4.91
N ASP A 562 -5.79 -5.45 6.00
CA ASP A 562 -5.26 -5.67 7.34
C ASP A 562 -6.33 -5.41 8.41
N VAL A 563 -5.91 -5.01 9.61
CA VAL A 563 -6.70 -4.70 10.78
C VAL A 563 -6.70 -3.20 11.02
N THR A 564 -7.88 -2.63 11.27
CA THR A 564 -7.98 -1.28 11.85
C THR A 564 -8.39 -1.36 13.31
N PHE A 565 -7.74 -0.59 14.18
CA PHE A 565 -8.16 -0.36 15.56
C PHE A 565 -9.09 0.84 15.64
N LEU A 566 -10.40 0.61 15.81
CA LEU A 566 -11.40 1.66 15.97
C LEU A 566 -11.52 2.07 17.45
N MET A 567 -11.06 3.27 17.76
CA MET A 567 -11.13 3.88 19.10
C MET A 567 -12.50 4.51 19.38
N GLY A 568 -13.23 4.93 18.34
CA GLY A 568 -14.58 5.45 18.45
C GLY A 568 -15.15 5.89 17.10
N TYR A 569 -16.46 6.14 17.05
CA TYR A 569 -17.12 6.74 15.89
C TYR A 569 -18.09 7.85 16.30
N ARG A 570 -18.38 8.76 15.36
CA ARG A 570 -19.44 9.75 15.46
C ARG A 570 -20.20 9.86 14.13
N VAL A 571 -21.51 9.65 14.17
CA VAL A 571 -22.42 9.97 13.04
C VAL A 571 -23.12 11.28 13.35
N CYS A 572 -23.01 12.24 12.44
CA CYS A 572 -23.65 13.55 12.56
C CYS A 572 -24.88 13.61 11.64
N TYR A 573 -26.00 14.08 12.17
CA TYR A 573 -27.29 14.15 11.47
C TYR A 573 -27.84 15.57 11.41
N LYS A 574 -28.68 15.81 10.39
CA LYS A 574 -29.63 16.93 10.28
C LYS A 574 -31.05 16.41 10.49
#